data_AF-A0A1X6MZ04-F1
#
_entry.id   AF-A0A1X6MZ04-F1
#
_cell.length_a   1.000
_cell.length_b   1.000
_cell.length_c   1.000
_cell.angle_alpha   90.00
_cell.angle_beta   90.00
_cell.angle_gamma   90.00
#
_symmetry.space_group_name_H-M   'P 1'
#
loop_
_entity.id
_entity.type
_entity.pdbx_description
1 polymer ?
#
loop_
_entity_poly.entity_id
_entity_poly.type
_entity_poly.pdbx_seq_one_letter_code
_entity_poly.pdbx_strand_id
1 'polypeptide(L)'
;MYDGESPKVKKEINEYIQAAKEEDSADAKPTNKTQSDAQLSPSEHQQLIDLLAPVLKHVLVGLSEKTSWYFTVIAGGPSPEEGGEIHTICYHHGKTEMGHNFGNTMPNFVTRVMKPYVEFLQVAFHE
;
A
#
# COMPACT_ATOMS: atom_id res chain seq x y z
N MET A 1 -27.10 9.13 22.16
CA MET A 1 -27.80 7.84 22.06
C MET A 1 -26.79 6.77 21.69
N TYR A 2 -26.24 6.08 22.70
CA TYR A 2 -25.81 4.67 22.67
C TYR A 2 -25.78 4.16 24.13
N ASP A 3 -26.87 4.43 24.87
CA ASP A 3 -27.09 3.99 26.27
C ASP A 3 -28.01 2.76 26.32
N GLY A 4 -27.74 1.77 25.46
CA GLY A 4 -28.66 0.65 25.23
C GLY A 4 -28.03 -0.73 25.21
N GLU A 5 -26.77 -0.89 25.59
CA GLU A 5 -26.13 -2.21 25.63
C GLU A 5 -25.93 -2.70 27.07
N SER A 6 -26.57 -3.84 27.37
CA SER A 6 -26.54 -4.53 28.65
C SER A 6 -25.10 -4.80 29.12
N PRO A 7 -24.80 -4.70 30.45
CA PRO A 7 -23.47 -4.96 31.02
C PRO A 7 -22.85 -6.31 30.62
N LYS A 8 -23.69 -7.26 30.22
CA LYS A 8 -23.30 -8.61 29.81
C LYS A 8 -22.58 -8.62 28.45
N VAL A 9 -23.03 -7.80 27.50
CA VAL A 9 -22.48 -7.74 26.13
C VAL A 9 -21.10 -7.07 26.12
N LYS A 10 -20.91 -6.01 26.92
CA LYS A 10 -19.61 -5.35 27.09
C LYS A 10 -18.57 -6.29 27.72
N LYS A 11 -19.01 -7.21 28.57
CA LYS A 11 -18.13 -8.20 29.20
C LYS A 11 -17.73 -9.30 28.21
N GLU A 12 -18.67 -9.81 27.43
CA GLU A 12 -18.40 -10.81 26.38
C GLU A 12 -17.48 -10.27 25.27
N ILE A 13 -17.64 -9.00 24.87
CA ILE A 13 -16.75 -8.37 23.87
C ILE A 13 -15.32 -8.21 24.42
N ASN A 14 -15.18 -7.78 25.68
CA ASN A 14 -13.85 -7.65 26.29
C ASN A 14 -13.16 -9.01 26.51
N GLU A 15 -13.92 -10.04 26.89
CA GLU A 15 -13.41 -11.41 27.03
C GLU A 15 -12.99 -11.97 25.66
N TYR A 16 -13.74 -11.68 24.58
CA TYR A 16 -13.36 -12.06 23.21
C TYR A 16 -12.10 -11.33 22.71
N ILE A 17 -11.97 -10.03 22.99
CA ILE A 17 -10.76 -9.24 22.65
C ILE A 17 -9.54 -9.72 23.45
N GLN A 18 -9.73 -10.13 24.70
CA GLN A 18 -8.64 -10.61 25.54
C GLN A 18 -8.20 -12.02 25.14
N ALA A 19 -9.14 -12.93 24.85
CA ALA A 19 -8.82 -14.26 24.33
C ALA A 19 -8.09 -14.20 22.98
N ALA A 20 -8.49 -13.29 22.08
CA ALA A 20 -7.79 -13.08 20.81
C ALA A 20 -6.36 -12.55 20.99
N LYS A 21 -6.13 -11.66 21.98
CA LYS A 21 -4.78 -11.18 22.33
C LYS A 21 -3.92 -12.27 22.98
N GLU A 22 -4.53 -13.19 23.74
CA GLU A 22 -3.82 -14.29 24.38
C GLU A 22 -3.46 -15.40 23.38
N GLU A 23 -4.33 -15.71 22.41
CA GLU A 23 -4.01 -16.60 21.28
C GLU A 23 -2.93 -16.00 20.36
N ASP A 24 -2.99 -14.70 20.04
CA ASP A 24 -1.92 -14.02 19.30
C ASP A 24 -0.60 -13.96 20.09
N SER A 25 -0.62 -14.08 21.42
CA SER A 25 0.59 -14.04 22.25
C SER A 25 1.28 -15.40 22.44
N ALA A 26 0.59 -16.52 22.13
CA ALA A 26 1.15 -17.86 22.24
C ALA A 26 1.86 -18.34 20.96
N ASP A 27 1.53 -17.75 19.79
CA ASP A 27 2.27 -17.92 18.53
C ASP A 27 3.04 -16.66 18.08
N ALA A 28 2.97 -15.56 18.84
CA ALA A 28 3.92 -14.45 18.72
C ALA A 28 5.29 -14.88 19.26
N LYS A 29 6.07 -15.55 18.39
CA LYS A 29 7.52 -15.35 18.44
C LYS A 29 7.74 -13.84 18.49
N PRO A 30 8.46 -13.32 19.50
CA PRO A 30 8.85 -11.93 19.50
C PRO A 30 9.76 -11.78 18.29
N THR A 31 9.23 -11.27 17.17
CA THR A 31 10.05 -10.95 16.00
C THR A 31 10.70 -9.60 16.28
N ASN A 32 11.42 -9.55 17.40
CA ASN A 32 12.39 -8.53 17.69
C ASN A 32 13.73 -9.09 17.19
N LYS A 33 14.23 -8.49 16.10
CA LYS A 33 15.47 -8.79 15.37
C LYS A 33 15.35 -10.06 14.51
N THR A 34 15.13 -9.93 13.20
CA THR A 34 16.21 -9.54 12.28
C THR A 34 15.58 -8.98 11.00
N GLN A 35 15.41 -7.67 10.88
CA GLN A 35 15.72 -7.10 9.56
C GLN A 35 17.22 -7.23 9.48
N SER A 36 17.67 -8.21 8.71
CA SER A 36 19.05 -8.25 8.30
C SER A 36 19.33 -6.90 7.65
N ASP A 37 20.25 -6.12 8.20
CA ASP A 37 20.99 -5.11 7.45
C ASP A 37 21.86 -5.79 6.37
N ALA A 38 21.32 -6.78 5.67
CA ALA A 38 21.78 -7.13 4.35
C ALA A 38 21.37 -5.94 3.49
N GLN A 39 22.25 -4.95 3.43
CA GLN A 39 22.15 -3.84 2.52
C GLN A 39 21.99 -4.42 1.12
N LEU A 40 20.76 -4.40 0.61
CA LEU A 40 20.45 -4.87 -0.73
C LEU A 40 21.40 -4.17 -1.69
N SER A 41 22.04 -4.95 -2.57
CA SER A 41 22.82 -4.35 -3.63
C SER A 41 21.92 -3.46 -4.50
N PRO A 42 22.47 -2.43 -5.16
CA PRO A 42 21.71 -1.59 -6.08
C PRO A 42 20.90 -2.41 -7.11
N SER A 43 21.46 -3.53 -7.58
CA SER A 43 20.80 -4.43 -8.52
C SER A 43 19.62 -5.17 -7.90
N GLU A 44 19.76 -5.69 -6.67
CA GLU A 44 18.65 -6.35 -5.97
C GLU A 44 17.53 -5.37 -5.64
N HIS A 45 17.88 -4.13 -5.27
CA HIS A 45 16.88 -3.09 -5.04
C HIS A 45 16.12 -2.77 -6.33
N GLN A 46 16.81 -2.59 -7.46
CA GLN A 46 16.13 -2.37 -8.74
C GLN A 46 15.23 -3.53 -9.13
N GLN A 47 15.67 -4.78 -8.95
CA GLN A 47 14.83 -5.95 -9.23
C GLN A 47 13.52 -5.92 -8.45
N LEU A 48 13.53 -5.43 -7.21
CA LEU A 48 12.30 -5.26 -6.43
C LEU A 48 11.41 -4.14 -6.97
N ILE A 49 12.00 -3.04 -7.45
CA ILE A 49 11.26 -1.96 -8.13
C ILE A 49 10.58 -2.51 -9.39
N ASP A 50 11.28 -3.31 -10.20
CA ASP A 50 10.74 -3.90 -11.42
C ASP A 50 9.61 -4.90 -11.13
N LEU A 51 9.71 -5.62 -10.01
CA LEU A 51 8.68 -6.55 -9.54
C LEU A 51 7.44 -5.84 -8.97
N LEU A 52 7.51 -4.54 -8.67
CA LEU A 52 6.43 -3.81 -8.03
C LEU A 52 5.16 -3.81 -8.89
N ALA A 53 5.27 -3.53 -10.19
CA ALA A 53 4.13 -3.48 -11.10
C ALA A 53 3.38 -4.83 -11.22
N PRO A 54 4.03 -5.98 -11.50
CA PRO A 54 3.33 -7.26 -11.55
C PRO A 54 2.75 -7.69 -10.20
N VAL A 55 3.44 -7.41 -9.08
CA VAL A 55 2.94 -7.72 -7.73
C VAL A 55 1.68 -6.91 -7.40
N LEU A 56 1.73 -5.58 -7.60
CA LEU A 56 0.57 -4.71 -7.39
C LEU A 56 -0.61 -5.15 -8.25
N LYS A 57 -0.37 -5.50 -9.52
CA LYS A 57 -1.42 -6.01 -10.39
C LYS A 57 -2.07 -7.27 -9.80
N HIS A 58 -1.29 -8.26 -9.37
CA HIS A 58 -1.83 -9.50 -8.84
C HIS A 58 -2.70 -9.27 -7.59
N VAL A 59 -2.20 -8.47 -6.64
CA VAL A 59 -2.91 -8.16 -5.39
C VAL A 59 -4.18 -7.36 -5.67
N LEU A 60 -4.09 -6.29 -6.46
CA LEU A 60 -5.22 -5.38 -6.68
C LEU A 60 -6.33 -6.04 -7.52
N VAL A 61 -5.98 -6.91 -8.47
CA VAL A 61 -6.97 -7.72 -9.20
C VAL A 61 -7.74 -8.61 -8.23
N GLY A 62 -7.03 -9.38 -7.38
CA GLY A 62 -7.69 -10.28 -6.43
C GLY A 62 -8.57 -9.54 -5.40
N LEU A 63 -8.16 -8.34 -4.99
CA LEU A 63 -8.99 -7.49 -4.12
C LEU A 63 -10.21 -6.94 -4.85
N SER A 64 -10.04 -6.47 -6.08
CA SER A 64 -11.12 -5.93 -6.91
C SER A 64 -12.22 -6.97 -7.15
N GLU A 65 -11.85 -8.21 -7.47
CA GLU A 65 -12.81 -9.29 -7.68
C GLU A 65 -13.68 -9.58 -6.44
N LYS A 66 -13.11 -9.43 -5.23
CA LYS A 66 -13.81 -9.70 -3.97
C LYS A 66 -14.61 -8.52 -3.43
N THR A 67 -14.18 -7.31 -3.73
CA THR A 67 -14.72 -6.08 -3.13
C THR A 67 -15.52 -5.24 -4.11
N SER A 68 -15.40 -5.52 -5.42
CA SER A 68 -15.86 -4.67 -6.51
C SER A 68 -15.27 -3.25 -6.47
N TRP A 69 -14.11 -3.08 -5.84
CA TRP A 69 -13.42 -1.79 -5.77
C TRP A 69 -12.49 -1.57 -6.95
N TYR A 70 -12.41 -0.33 -7.39
CA TYR A 70 -11.39 0.13 -8.33
C TYR A 70 -10.26 0.81 -7.57
N PHE A 71 -9.03 0.52 -7.98
CA PHE A 71 -7.83 0.97 -7.29
C PHE A 71 -7.01 1.87 -8.19
N THR A 72 -6.42 2.90 -7.61
CA THR A 72 -5.34 3.68 -8.22
C THR A 72 -4.20 3.73 -7.22
N VAL A 73 -3.00 3.39 -7.67
CA VAL A 73 -1.77 3.43 -6.88
C VAL A 73 -0.79 4.34 -7.57
N ILE A 74 -0.25 5.29 -6.81
CA ILE A 74 0.87 6.13 -7.20
C ILE A 74 1.98 5.83 -6.22
N ALA A 75 3.14 5.46 -6.73
CA ALA A 75 4.33 5.17 -5.93
C ALA A 75 5.56 5.76 -6.62
N GLY A 76 6.61 6.03 -5.87
CA GLY A 76 7.86 6.51 -6.44
C GLY A 76 8.94 6.69 -5.39
N GLY A 77 10.17 6.80 -5.87
CA GLY A 77 11.38 6.93 -5.06
C GLY A 77 12.64 6.88 -5.92
N PRO A 78 13.83 6.97 -5.30
CA PRO A 78 15.11 6.92 -5.99
C PRO A 78 15.31 5.58 -6.72
N SER A 79 15.65 5.62 -7.99
CA SER A 79 16.00 4.45 -8.80
C SER A 79 17.52 4.24 -8.83
N PRO A 80 18.04 3.09 -8.38
CA PRO A 80 19.47 2.80 -8.46
C PRO A 80 20.02 2.78 -9.90
N GLU A 81 19.24 2.31 -10.88
CA GLU A 81 19.65 2.30 -12.30
C GLU A 81 19.71 3.69 -12.92
N GLU A 82 18.87 4.61 -12.45
CA GLU A 82 18.84 6.00 -12.90
C GLU A 82 19.75 6.89 -12.03
N GLY A 83 20.72 6.31 -11.32
CA GLY A 83 21.70 7.08 -10.53
C GLY A 83 21.11 7.79 -9.31
N GLY A 84 19.96 7.32 -8.80
CA GLY A 84 19.25 7.93 -7.67
C GLY A 84 18.18 8.93 -8.07
N GLU A 85 17.93 9.13 -9.38
CA GLU A 85 16.84 9.98 -9.86
C GLU A 85 15.48 9.46 -9.39
N ILE A 86 14.52 10.39 -9.24
CA ILE A 86 13.17 10.07 -8.80
C ILE A 86 12.41 9.38 -9.93
N HIS A 87 12.11 8.09 -9.72
CA HIS A 87 11.26 7.31 -10.60
C HIS A 87 9.86 7.17 -9.98
N THR A 88 8.82 7.27 -10.79
CA THR A 88 7.42 7.13 -10.33
C THR A 88 6.65 6.14 -11.19
N ILE A 89 5.81 5.33 -10.54
CA ILE A 89 4.83 4.48 -11.18
C ILE A 89 3.42 4.94 -10.82
N CYS A 90 2.51 4.84 -11.78
CA CYS A 90 1.09 5.03 -11.57
C CYS A 90 0.33 3.86 -12.19
N TYR A 91 -0.41 3.14 -11.37
CA TYR A 91 -1.18 1.97 -11.78
C TYR A 91 -2.66 2.17 -11.48
N HIS A 92 -3.51 1.83 -12.44
CA HIS A 92 -4.96 1.86 -12.29
C HIS A 92 -5.54 0.47 -12.53
N HIS A 93 -6.37 0.01 -11.60
CA HIS A 93 -7.21 -1.16 -11.74
C HIS A 93 -8.68 -0.76 -11.70
N GLY A 94 -9.44 -1.19 -12.71
CA GLY A 94 -10.83 -0.80 -12.89
C GLY A 94 -11.02 0.18 -14.04
N LYS A 95 -12.19 0.11 -14.68
CA LYS A 95 -12.56 0.92 -15.84
C LYS A 95 -14.03 1.29 -15.74
N THR A 96 -14.39 2.48 -16.22
CA THR A 96 -15.79 2.85 -16.45
C THR A 96 -16.43 1.94 -17.52
N GLU A 97 -17.74 2.01 -17.70
CA GLU A 97 -18.44 1.34 -18.81
C GLU A 97 -17.82 1.65 -20.19
N MET A 98 -17.32 2.87 -20.38
CA MET A 98 -16.63 3.31 -21.60
C MET A 98 -15.16 2.88 -21.70
N GLY A 99 -14.67 2.07 -20.76
CA GLY A 99 -13.30 1.54 -20.76
C GLY A 99 -12.20 2.48 -20.21
N HIS A 100 -12.55 3.67 -19.72
CA HIS A 100 -11.60 4.64 -19.17
C HIS A 100 -11.20 4.31 -17.72
N ASN A 101 -9.92 4.44 -17.39
CA ASN A 101 -9.45 4.43 -16.00
C ASN A 101 -9.44 5.85 -15.41
N PHE A 102 -9.07 5.97 -14.12
CA PHE A 102 -9.04 7.28 -13.44
C PHE A 102 -8.12 8.30 -14.12
N GLY A 103 -6.94 7.88 -14.59
CA GLY A 103 -6.02 8.77 -15.31
C GLY A 103 -6.60 9.29 -16.63
N ASN A 104 -7.45 8.50 -17.30
CA ASN A 104 -8.15 8.93 -18.52
C ASN A 104 -9.32 9.87 -18.24
N THR A 105 -10.02 9.69 -17.11
CA THR A 105 -11.20 10.50 -16.78
C THR A 105 -10.84 11.81 -16.08
N MET A 106 -9.65 11.93 -15.49
CA MET A 106 -9.16 13.13 -14.83
C MET A 106 -8.46 14.08 -15.82
N PRO A 107 -9.02 15.26 -16.11
CA PRO A 107 -8.36 16.22 -17.00
C PRO A 107 -7.02 16.68 -16.44
N ASN A 108 -6.00 16.71 -17.28
CA ASN A 108 -4.63 17.11 -16.92
C ASN A 108 -4.06 16.28 -15.76
N PHE A 109 -4.36 14.99 -15.69
CA PHE A 109 -3.91 14.08 -14.63
C PHE A 109 -2.40 14.19 -14.34
N VAL A 110 -1.56 14.24 -15.36
CA VAL A 110 -0.10 14.38 -15.20
C VAL A 110 0.24 15.66 -14.43
N THR A 111 -0.30 16.81 -14.85
CA THR A 111 0.01 18.11 -14.22
C THR A 111 -0.66 18.28 -12.86
N ARG A 112 -1.85 17.71 -12.65
CA ARG A 112 -2.66 17.92 -11.43
C ARG A 112 -2.44 16.89 -10.35
N VAL A 113 -1.95 15.70 -10.70
CA VAL A 113 -1.80 14.58 -9.76
C VAL A 113 -0.35 14.12 -9.72
N MET A 114 0.23 13.76 -10.86
CA MET A 114 1.59 13.21 -10.89
C MET A 114 2.65 14.26 -10.54
N LYS A 115 2.54 15.48 -11.07
CA LYS A 115 3.51 16.54 -10.81
C LYS A 115 3.60 16.92 -9.31
N PRO A 116 2.50 17.21 -8.59
CA PRO A 116 2.58 17.45 -7.15
C PRO A 116 3.14 16.27 -6.36
N TYR A 117 2.88 15.04 -6.80
CA TYR A 117 3.44 13.85 -6.18
C TYR A 117 4.96 13.76 -6.38
N VAL A 118 5.46 14.03 -7.60
CA VAL A 118 6.90 14.11 -7.88
C VAL A 118 7.56 15.23 -7.05
N GLU A 119 6.94 16.41 -6.97
CA GLU A 119 7.44 17.53 -6.15
C GLU A 119 7.52 17.14 -4.67
N PHE A 120 6.53 16.40 -4.16
CA PHE A 120 6.59 15.83 -2.81
C PHE A 120 7.78 14.87 -2.65
N LEU A 121 8.00 13.95 -3.60
CA LEU A 121 9.13 13.01 -3.54
C LEU A 121 10.48 13.72 -3.61
N GLN A 122 10.60 14.76 -4.45
CA GLN A 122 11.80 15.57 -4.53
C GLN A 122 12.13 16.20 -3.19
N VAL A 123 11.14 16.70 -2.44
CA VAL A 123 11.35 17.23 -1.09
C VAL A 123 11.66 16.12 -0.09
N ALA A 124 11.01 14.96 -0.20
CA ALA A 124 11.19 13.84 0.73
C ALA A 124 12.55 13.14 0.60
N PHE A 125 13.17 13.17 -0.58
CA PHE A 125 14.45 12.51 -0.88
C PHE A 125 15.62 13.48 -1.14
N HIS A 126 15.40 14.80 -1.11
CA HIS A 126 16.50 15.76 -0.99
C HIS A 126 16.98 15.82 0.46
N GLU A 127 18.15 15.23 0.71
CA GLU A 127 19.09 15.67 1.74
C GLU A 127 20.25 16.42 1.08
#